data_AF-A0A2I1BYI6-F1
#
_entry.id   AF-A0A2I1BYI6-F1
#
_cell.length_a   1.000
_cell.length_b   1.000
_cell.length_c   1.000
_cell.angle_alpha   90.00
_cell.angle_beta   90.00
_cell.angle_gamma   90.00
#
_symmetry.space_group_name_H-M   'P 1'
#
loop_
_entity.id
_entity.type
_entity.pdbx_description
1 polymer ?
#
loop_
_entity_poly.entity_id
_entity_poly.type
_entity_poly.pdbx_seq_one_letter_code
_entity_poly.pdbx_strand_id
1 'polypeptide(L)'
;MSESQPTPLSRDRHLDIIQLYLLEGLKLEEIKSEFERGQPQSEPRLTIDQWKALLRTQGIFKNLSEEEVVFIRSRIGLREGTWDCLVLASDVLLDNLEVENRYKRREQHRQEIGPPNRRVLTFIPLHFDLDCLSQPDTFKNFQQLLFSTRVHFETSFDSGRWAADDRGLYARSAELRAGLAALSNLHNMIYEALGQFRIGRNDRAGALIRTAFLNSKAVVQNHHHRQFPDILAIVLLLQGDGHDRIQQLLTEYLVRWARLVLSRNEPRRMMFEALQKLPLDSDGHLYLAFDAYCRYLWMSRVAHNEFKAHYSYNQASFPRAIPGGFYDFYRGKSLNDITATLQSADRELGLYSHETFCVWHTAIRYLGQEKRYRDMAGLCQRLCWRLELLGDGYDYSQQLQLNLDASLTFYLLGEAQAAQGNLRDARTAFETSVRLRSRPVPSNFDTGKVAALRKLESVVTRLGDVSAANYFRGLVNTIYSAVETRDMEERATAATGLEIRT
;
A
#
# COMPACT_ATOMS: atom_id res chain seq x y z
N MET A 1 -36.25 -38.16 16.78
CA MET A 1 -35.34 -37.32 17.57
C MET A 1 -34.77 -36.29 16.63
N SER A 2 -35.03 -35.01 16.88
CA SER A 2 -34.58 -33.89 16.04
C SER A 2 -33.07 -33.81 16.09
N GLU A 3 -32.40 -33.98 14.95
CA GLU A 3 -30.99 -33.63 14.79
C GLU A 3 -30.87 -32.11 15.01
N SER A 4 -30.50 -31.71 16.22
CA SER A 4 -30.13 -30.33 16.52
C SER A 4 -28.98 -29.95 15.59
N GLN A 5 -29.25 -29.09 14.60
CA GLN A 5 -28.20 -28.54 13.74
C GLN A 5 -27.16 -27.85 14.64
N PRO A 6 -25.86 -28.12 14.43
CA PRO A 6 -24.83 -27.53 15.27
C PRO A 6 -24.83 -26.02 15.11
N THR A 7 -24.82 -25.30 16.23
CA THR A 7 -24.77 -23.84 16.30
C THR A 7 -23.60 -23.29 15.47
N PRO A 8 -23.77 -22.18 14.73
CA PRO A 8 -22.67 -21.55 14.01
C PRO A 8 -21.49 -21.25 14.92
N LEU A 9 -20.27 -21.47 14.42
CA LEU A 9 -19.05 -21.16 15.16
C LEU A 9 -18.95 -19.65 15.38
N SER A 10 -18.38 -19.25 16.52
CA SER A 10 -17.94 -17.86 16.68
C SER A 10 -16.91 -17.54 15.60
N ARG A 11 -16.87 -16.27 15.17
CA ARG A 11 -15.96 -15.82 14.12
C ARG A 11 -14.50 -16.17 14.41
N ASP A 12 -14.06 -15.99 15.65
CA ASP A 12 -12.68 -16.29 16.06
C ASP A 12 -12.38 -17.79 15.89
N ARG A 13 -13.28 -18.67 16.34
CA ARG A 13 -13.14 -20.12 16.13
C ARG A 13 -13.14 -20.50 14.66
N HIS A 14 -13.96 -19.83 13.84
CA HIS A 14 -13.99 -20.06 12.40
C HIS A 14 -12.64 -19.71 11.73
N LEU A 15 -12.04 -18.58 12.10
CA LEU A 15 -10.74 -18.15 11.57
C LEU A 15 -9.60 -19.07 12.04
N ASP A 16 -9.60 -19.47 13.30
CA ASP A 16 -8.60 -20.39 13.85
C ASP A 16 -8.66 -21.76 13.14
N ILE A 17 -9.86 -22.26 12.83
CA ILE A 17 -10.02 -23.49 12.05
C ILE A 17 -9.47 -23.31 10.64
N ILE A 18 -9.75 -22.21 9.95
CA ILE A 18 -9.19 -21.98 8.62
C ILE A 18 -7.66 -21.98 8.68
N GLN A 19 -7.08 -21.26 9.65
CA GLN A 19 -5.63 -21.21 9.83
C GLN A 19 -5.04 -22.61 10.05
N LEU A 20 -5.51 -23.33 11.06
CA LEU A 20 -4.94 -24.63 11.42
C LEU A 20 -5.23 -25.71 10.36
N TYR A 21 -6.44 -25.73 9.81
CA TYR A 21 -6.89 -26.80 8.90
C TYR A 21 -6.45 -26.61 7.46
N LEU A 22 -6.64 -25.39 6.94
CA LEU A 22 -6.41 -25.10 5.52
C LEU A 22 -4.98 -24.62 5.28
N LEU A 23 -4.41 -23.81 6.18
CA LEU A 23 -3.08 -23.19 5.96
C LEU A 23 -1.94 -24.00 6.59
N GLU A 24 -2.13 -24.49 7.81
CA GLU A 24 -1.12 -25.29 8.51
C GLU A 24 -1.22 -26.79 8.16
N GLY A 25 -2.36 -27.20 7.61
CA GLY A 25 -2.57 -28.52 7.03
C GLY A 25 -2.90 -29.61 8.05
N LEU A 26 -3.25 -29.25 9.29
CA LEU A 26 -3.61 -30.20 10.34
C LEU A 26 -4.72 -31.15 9.88
N LYS A 27 -4.72 -32.36 10.45
CA LYS A 27 -5.76 -33.35 10.26
C LYS A 27 -7.00 -32.98 11.07
N LEU A 28 -8.15 -33.46 10.63
CA LEU A 28 -9.42 -33.15 11.27
C LEU A 28 -9.45 -33.61 12.74
N GLU A 29 -8.80 -34.74 13.03
CA GLU A 29 -8.62 -35.29 14.37
C GLU A 29 -7.81 -34.36 15.26
N GLU A 30 -6.75 -33.75 14.73
CA GLU A 30 -5.85 -32.85 15.48
C GLU A 30 -6.57 -31.54 15.83
N ILE A 31 -7.30 -30.96 14.88
CA ILE A 31 -8.13 -29.76 15.11
C ILE A 31 -9.21 -30.06 16.13
N LYS A 32 -9.93 -31.15 15.96
CA LYS A 32 -10.93 -31.60 16.93
C LYS A 32 -10.33 -31.66 18.34
N SER A 33 -9.16 -32.27 18.50
CA SER A 33 -8.47 -32.35 19.80
C SER A 33 -8.00 -30.99 20.33
N GLU A 34 -7.64 -30.04 19.47
CA GLU A 34 -7.24 -28.69 19.87
C GLU A 34 -8.44 -27.90 20.42
N PHE A 35 -9.56 -27.89 19.69
CA PHE A 35 -10.74 -27.12 20.08
C PHE A 35 -11.51 -27.75 21.25
N GLU A 36 -11.53 -29.08 21.35
CA GLU A 36 -12.18 -29.77 22.47
C GLU A 36 -11.36 -29.69 23.77
N ARG A 37 -10.05 -29.39 23.71
CA ARG A 37 -9.20 -29.17 24.90
C ARG A 37 -9.59 -27.92 25.69
N GLY A 38 -10.16 -26.92 25.02
CA GLY A 38 -10.58 -25.65 25.63
C GLY A 38 -12.06 -25.59 26.04
N GLN A 39 -12.84 -26.65 25.81
CA GLN A 39 -14.29 -26.66 26.09
C GLN A 39 -14.60 -27.13 27.52
N PRO A 40 -15.63 -26.55 28.18
CA PRO A 40 -16.14 -27.07 29.44
C PRO A 40 -16.59 -28.52 29.30
N GLN A 41 -16.38 -29.35 30.33
CA GLN A 41 -16.78 -30.77 30.31
C GLN A 41 -18.28 -31.01 30.09
N SER A 42 -19.11 -29.96 30.20
CA SER A 42 -20.55 -29.98 29.99
C SER A 42 -20.98 -29.83 28.51
N GLU A 43 -20.09 -29.49 27.59
CA GLU A 43 -20.42 -29.43 26.16
C GLU A 43 -20.29 -30.82 25.51
N PRO A 44 -21.28 -31.24 24.69
CA PRO A 44 -21.22 -32.53 24.00
C PRO A 44 -20.09 -32.55 22.98
N ARG A 45 -19.17 -33.52 23.11
CA ARG A 45 -18.09 -33.72 22.14
C ARG A 45 -18.66 -34.25 20.83
N LEU A 46 -18.34 -33.57 19.73
CA LEU A 46 -18.81 -33.95 18.41
C LEU A 46 -18.05 -35.19 17.91
N THR A 47 -18.72 -36.05 17.15
CA THR A 47 -18.06 -37.10 16.36
C THR A 47 -17.33 -36.49 15.16
N ILE A 48 -16.43 -37.25 14.52
CA ILE A 48 -15.73 -36.79 13.32
C ILE A 48 -16.72 -36.44 12.19
N ASP A 49 -17.81 -37.19 12.03
CA ASP A 49 -18.79 -36.90 10.99
C ASP A 49 -19.64 -35.68 11.29
N GLN A 50 -19.94 -35.41 12.57
CA GLN A 50 -20.54 -34.15 13.00
C GLN A 50 -19.60 -32.97 12.77
N TRP A 51 -18.30 -33.13 13.02
CA TRP A 51 -17.28 -32.13 12.66
C TRP A 51 -17.24 -31.88 11.14
N LYS A 52 -17.27 -32.92 10.31
CA LYS A 52 -17.35 -32.76 8.85
C LYS A 52 -18.62 -32.00 8.45
N ALA A 53 -19.77 -32.34 9.04
CA ALA A 53 -21.03 -31.64 8.78
C ALA A 53 -20.94 -30.16 9.18
N LEU A 54 -20.37 -29.87 10.35
CA LEU A 54 -20.11 -28.50 10.82
C LEU A 54 -19.21 -27.72 9.85
N LEU A 55 -18.08 -28.29 9.43
CA LEU A 55 -17.20 -27.62 8.47
C LEU A 55 -17.91 -27.35 7.14
N ARG A 56 -18.72 -28.29 6.66
CA ARG A 56 -19.52 -28.13 5.44
C ARG A 56 -20.55 -27.00 5.56
N THR A 57 -21.28 -26.90 6.68
CA THR A 57 -22.26 -25.82 6.89
C THR A 57 -21.60 -24.46 7.01
N GLN A 58 -20.33 -24.41 7.45
CA GLN A 58 -19.51 -23.20 7.48
C GLN A 58 -18.77 -22.93 6.17
N GLY A 59 -18.96 -23.74 5.13
CA GLY A 59 -18.28 -23.57 3.83
C GLY A 59 -16.76 -23.82 3.86
N ILE A 60 -16.26 -24.51 4.90
CA ILE A 60 -14.86 -24.89 5.06
C ILE A 60 -14.62 -26.25 4.40
N PHE A 61 -13.77 -26.26 3.38
CA PHE A 61 -13.46 -27.48 2.63
C PHE A 61 -11.97 -27.57 2.32
N LYS A 62 -11.32 -28.64 2.79
CA LYS A 62 -9.88 -28.88 2.58
C LYS A 62 -9.52 -29.13 1.12
N ASN A 63 -10.39 -29.83 0.38
CA ASN A 63 -10.12 -30.28 -0.98
C ASN A 63 -11.07 -29.61 -1.98
N LEU A 64 -10.56 -29.31 -3.17
CA LEU A 64 -11.37 -28.92 -4.33
C LEU A 64 -12.25 -30.07 -4.82
N SER A 65 -13.46 -29.78 -5.27
CA SER A 65 -14.31 -30.71 -6.03
C SER A 65 -13.93 -30.67 -7.51
N GLU A 66 -14.34 -31.71 -8.25
CA GLU A 66 -14.13 -31.78 -9.70
C GLU A 66 -14.72 -30.60 -10.46
N GLU A 67 -15.93 -30.17 -10.08
CA GLU A 67 -16.59 -28.98 -10.64
C GLU A 67 -15.76 -27.70 -10.43
N GLU A 68 -15.20 -27.51 -9.22
CA GLU A 68 -14.36 -26.34 -8.90
C GLU A 68 -13.10 -26.33 -9.76
N VAL A 69 -12.42 -27.48 -9.90
CA VAL A 69 -11.20 -27.61 -10.70
C VAL A 69 -11.45 -27.24 -12.17
N VAL A 70 -12.54 -27.74 -12.74
CA VAL A 70 -12.92 -27.49 -14.14
C VAL A 70 -13.28 -26.03 -14.36
N PHE A 71 -14.07 -25.45 -13.46
CA PHE A 71 -14.47 -24.06 -13.53
C PHE A 71 -13.29 -23.10 -13.38
N ILE A 72 -12.34 -23.41 -12.49
CA ILE A 72 -11.11 -22.61 -12.35
C ILE A 72 -10.31 -22.67 -13.66
N ARG A 73 -10.07 -23.87 -14.21
CA ARG A 73 -9.30 -24.04 -15.46
C ARG A 73 -9.96 -23.42 -16.69
N SER A 74 -11.29 -23.40 -16.77
CA SER A 74 -11.97 -22.70 -17.87
C SER A 74 -11.78 -21.18 -17.82
N ARG A 75 -11.50 -20.62 -16.63
CA ARG A 75 -11.41 -19.17 -16.40
C ARG A 75 -9.99 -18.61 -16.41
N ILE A 76 -9.01 -19.35 -15.89
CA ILE A 76 -7.58 -18.96 -15.97
C ILE A 76 -6.92 -19.37 -17.30
N GLY A 77 -7.65 -20.10 -18.14
CA GLY A 77 -7.17 -20.57 -19.44
C GLY A 77 -6.38 -21.88 -19.37
N LEU A 78 -5.98 -22.37 -20.54
CA LEU A 78 -5.30 -23.66 -20.70
C LEU A 78 -3.77 -23.58 -20.56
N ARG A 79 -3.20 -22.39 -20.35
CA ARG A 79 -1.75 -22.25 -20.14
C ARG A 79 -1.35 -23.01 -18.86
N GLU A 80 -0.23 -23.71 -18.93
CA GLU A 80 0.29 -24.51 -17.82
C GLU A 80 0.96 -23.59 -16.80
N GLY A 81 0.70 -23.82 -15.51
CA GLY A 81 1.40 -23.18 -14.40
C GLY A 81 1.25 -21.66 -14.26
N THR A 82 0.35 -20.99 -15.00
CA THR A 82 0.31 -19.52 -14.97
C THR A 82 -0.21 -19.00 -13.64
N TRP A 83 0.54 -18.07 -13.07
CA TRP A 83 0.21 -17.28 -11.90
C TRP A 83 -0.13 -15.84 -12.31
N ASP A 84 -0.75 -15.68 -13.49
CA ASP A 84 -1.35 -14.43 -13.97
C ASP A 84 -2.72 -14.15 -13.34
N CYS A 85 -3.16 -15.00 -12.41
CA CYS A 85 -4.38 -14.79 -11.64
C CYS A 85 -4.26 -15.43 -10.25
N LEU A 86 -4.60 -14.66 -9.21
CA LEU A 86 -4.80 -15.21 -7.87
C LEU A 86 -6.21 -15.79 -7.79
N VAL A 87 -6.30 -17.09 -7.52
CA VAL A 87 -7.57 -17.79 -7.34
C VAL A 87 -7.77 -18.08 -5.86
N LEU A 88 -8.87 -17.60 -5.28
CA LEU A 88 -9.20 -17.86 -3.88
C LEU A 88 -10.49 -18.65 -3.76
N ALA A 89 -10.51 -19.63 -2.86
CA ALA A 89 -11.69 -20.42 -2.51
C ALA A 89 -12.03 -20.21 -1.03
N SER A 90 -13.24 -19.70 -0.75
CA SER A 90 -13.58 -19.21 0.60
C SER A 90 -12.52 -18.23 1.15
N ASP A 91 -11.94 -17.45 0.23
CA ASP A 91 -10.87 -16.46 0.43
C ASP A 91 -9.56 -17.00 1.03
N VAL A 92 -9.27 -18.28 0.79
CA VAL A 92 -7.93 -18.87 0.91
C VAL A 92 -7.35 -19.02 -0.49
N LEU A 93 -6.12 -18.51 -0.70
CA LEU A 93 -5.41 -18.64 -1.98
C LEU A 93 -5.20 -20.13 -2.30
N LEU A 94 -5.55 -20.52 -3.52
CA LEU A 94 -5.34 -21.88 -4.04
C LEU A 94 -3.98 -22.01 -4.69
N ASP A 95 -3.44 -23.23 -4.66
CA ASP A 95 -2.25 -23.59 -5.43
C ASP A 95 -2.65 -23.91 -6.87
N ASN A 96 -2.26 -23.06 -7.82
CA ASN A 96 -2.59 -23.24 -9.24
C ASN A 96 -1.98 -24.53 -9.80
N LEU A 97 -0.82 -24.99 -9.30
CA LEU A 97 -0.21 -26.26 -9.70
C LEU A 97 -1.02 -27.44 -9.17
N GLU A 98 -1.58 -27.35 -7.96
CA GLU A 98 -2.46 -28.38 -7.43
C GLU A 98 -3.75 -28.48 -8.25
N VAL A 99 -4.35 -27.34 -8.61
CA VAL A 99 -5.53 -27.28 -9.49
C VAL A 99 -5.22 -27.96 -10.83
N GLU A 100 -4.08 -27.64 -11.44
CA GLU A 100 -3.65 -28.23 -12.71
C GLU A 100 -3.44 -29.74 -12.61
N ASN A 101 -2.73 -30.20 -11.58
CA ASN A 101 -2.47 -31.62 -11.36
C ASN A 101 -3.76 -32.41 -11.15
N ARG A 102 -4.75 -31.85 -10.46
CA ARG A 102 -6.07 -32.46 -10.31
C ARG A 102 -6.81 -32.50 -11.65
N TYR A 103 -6.78 -31.41 -12.42
CA TYR A 103 -7.40 -31.35 -13.74
C TYR A 103 -6.84 -32.39 -14.71
N LYS A 104 -5.52 -32.57 -14.75
CA LYS A 104 -4.83 -33.56 -15.61
C LYS A 104 -5.18 -35.01 -15.25
N ARG A 105 -5.52 -35.29 -13.99
CA ARG A 105 -5.90 -36.64 -13.51
C ARG A 105 -7.37 -37.01 -13.77
N ARG A 106 -8.17 -36.08 -14.29
CA ARG A 106 -9.61 -36.26 -14.47
C ARG A 106 -9.91 -37.12 -15.71
N GLU A 107 -10.84 -38.06 -15.59
CA GLU A 107 -11.44 -38.73 -16.76
C GLU A 107 -12.32 -37.72 -17.54
N GLN A 108 -12.26 -37.73 -18.87
CA GLN A 108 -12.81 -36.71 -19.80
C GLN A 108 -14.35 -36.56 -19.80
N HIS A 109 -15.04 -36.58 -18.66
CA HIS A 109 -16.49 -36.60 -18.59
C HIS A 109 -17.04 -35.35 -17.89
N ARG A 110 -17.83 -34.59 -18.67
CA ARG A 110 -18.67 -33.42 -18.37
C ARG A 110 -18.03 -32.02 -18.48
N GLN A 111 -18.65 -31.25 -19.38
CA GLN A 111 -18.51 -29.82 -19.67
C GLN A 111 -19.60 -29.02 -18.94
N GLU A 112 -19.65 -29.05 -17.61
CA GLU A 112 -20.48 -28.07 -16.90
C GLU A 112 -19.65 -26.82 -16.63
N ILE A 113 -20.05 -25.72 -17.28
CA ILE A 113 -19.33 -24.43 -17.33
C ILE A 113 -19.95 -23.42 -16.33
N GLY A 114 -20.86 -23.88 -15.47
CA GLY A 114 -21.49 -23.06 -14.43
C GLY A 114 -20.57 -22.84 -13.23
N PRO A 115 -20.72 -21.71 -12.48
CA PRO A 115 -20.01 -21.52 -11.23
C PRO A 115 -20.40 -22.62 -10.22
N PRO A 116 -19.45 -23.18 -9.46
CA PRO A 116 -19.73 -24.25 -8.51
C PRO A 116 -20.60 -23.74 -7.36
N ASN A 117 -21.60 -24.53 -6.96
CA ASN A 117 -22.52 -24.17 -5.86
C ASN A 117 -21.88 -24.33 -4.46
N ARG A 118 -20.74 -25.01 -4.36
CA ARG A 118 -20.15 -25.44 -3.09
C ARG A 118 -19.56 -24.30 -2.27
N ARG A 119 -18.85 -23.36 -2.91
CA ARG A 119 -18.27 -22.16 -2.28
C ARG A 119 -17.96 -21.10 -3.31
N VAL A 120 -17.78 -19.87 -2.82
CA VAL A 120 -17.41 -18.73 -3.64
C VAL A 120 -15.95 -18.88 -4.11
N LEU A 121 -15.75 -18.70 -5.41
CA LEU A 121 -14.44 -18.60 -6.04
C LEU A 121 -14.20 -17.17 -6.50
N THR A 122 -13.07 -16.61 -6.08
CA THR A 122 -12.64 -15.25 -6.40
C THR A 122 -11.44 -15.31 -7.33
N PHE A 123 -11.46 -14.49 -8.37
CA PHE A 123 -10.40 -14.41 -9.38
C PHE A 123 -9.87 -12.97 -9.42
N ILE A 124 -8.59 -12.79 -9.14
CA ILE A 124 -7.93 -11.48 -9.17
C ILE A 124 -6.88 -11.54 -10.27
N PRO A 125 -7.14 -10.93 -11.43
CA PRO A 125 -6.20 -10.96 -12.54
C PRO A 125 -4.94 -10.15 -12.18
N LEU A 126 -3.80 -10.68 -12.57
CA LEU A 126 -2.50 -10.04 -12.54
C LEU A 126 -2.07 -9.70 -13.97
N HIS A 127 -1.36 -8.60 -14.16
CA HIS A 127 -0.89 -8.16 -15.47
C HIS A 127 0.54 -8.65 -15.80
N PHE A 128 0.98 -9.68 -15.07
CA PHE A 128 2.29 -10.32 -15.14
C PHE A 128 2.15 -11.76 -14.64
N ASP A 129 3.13 -12.60 -14.93
CA ASP A 129 3.20 -13.96 -14.39
C ASP A 129 4.02 -13.99 -13.09
N LEU A 130 3.50 -14.65 -12.06
CA LEU A 130 4.09 -14.69 -10.72
C LEU A 130 4.65 -16.09 -10.41
N ASP A 131 5.62 -16.52 -11.23
CA ASP A 131 6.19 -17.87 -11.19
C ASP A 131 6.79 -18.27 -9.83
N CYS A 132 7.19 -17.30 -9.00
CA CYS A 132 7.77 -17.58 -7.68
C CYS A 132 6.78 -18.28 -6.74
N LEU A 133 5.45 -18.18 -6.98
CA LEU A 133 4.44 -18.95 -6.24
C LEU A 133 4.43 -20.44 -6.58
N SER A 134 5.17 -20.88 -7.61
CA SER A 134 5.42 -22.31 -7.84
C SER A 134 6.35 -22.92 -6.77
N GLN A 135 7.05 -22.11 -5.99
CA GLN A 135 7.89 -22.58 -4.89
C GLN A 135 7.04 -22.81 -3.62
N PRO A 136 6.99 -24.04 -3.05
CA PRO A 136 6.07 -24.39 -1.96
C PRO A 136 6.17 -23.47 -0.73
N ASP A 137 7.39 -23.13 -0.30
CA ASP A 137 7.60 -22.26 0.86
C ASP A 137 7.13 -20.82 0.59
N THR A 138 7.38 -20.33 -0.63
CA THR A 138 6.95 -18.98 -1.05
C THR A 138 5.43 -18.91 -1.11
N PHE A 139 4.80 -19.90 -1.75
CA PHE A 139 3.35 -20.04 -1.81
C PHE A 139 2.73 -20.04 -0.41
N LYS A 140 3.23 -20.90 0.49
CA LYS A 140 2.68 -21.04 1.84
C LYS A 140 2.79 -19.74 2.64
N ASN A 141 3.95 -19.09 2.61
CA ASN A 141 4.15 -17.82 3.31
C ASN A 141 3.27 -16.71 2.72
N PHE A 142 3.11 -16.67 1.39
CA PHE A 142 2.24 -15.69 0.73
C PHE A 142 0.76 -15.94 1.03
N GLN A 143 0.31 -17.19 0.98
CA GLN A 143 -1.04 -17.61 1.36
C GLN A 143 -1.39 -17.19 2.79
N GLN A 144 -0.47 -17.38 3.74
CA GLN A 144 -0.64 -16.94 5.14
C GLN A 144 -0.71 -15.41 5.27
N LEU A 145 0.11 -14.68 4.50
CA LEU A 145 0.05 -13.22 4.45
C LEU A 145 -1.31 -12.74 3.92
N LEU A 146 -1.81 -13.30 2.81
CA LEU A 146 -3.10 -12.92 2.23
C LEU A 146 -4.26 -13.21 3.20
N PHE A 147 -4.23 -14.35 3.87
CA PHE A 147 -5.25 -14.69 4.87
C PHE A 147 -5.24 -13.71 6.05
N SER A 148 -4.06 -13.45 6.63
CA SER A 148 -3.93 -12.50 7.75
C SER A 148 -4.38 -11.09 7.34
N THR A 149 -4.06 -10.69 6.11
CA THR A 149 -4.47 -9.39 5.53
C THR A 149 -5.98 -9.30 5.41
N ARG A 150 -6.65 -10.35 4.93
CA ARG A 150 -8.11 -10.43 4.87
C ARG A 150 -8.72 -10.23 6.24
N VAL A 151 -8.27 -11.01 7.24
CA VAL A 151 -8.77 -10.90 8.62
C VAL A 151 -8.61 -9.48 9.13
N HIS A 152 -7.45 -8.86 8.93
CA HIS A 152 -7.23 -7.46 9.30
C HIS A 152 -8.20 -6.49 8.60
N PHE A 153 -8.45 -6.68 7.31
CA PHE A 153 -9.37 -5.85 6.53
C PHE A 153 -10.80 -5.98 7.04
N GLU A 154 -11.30 -7.20 7.18
CA GLU A 154 -12.66 -7.42 7.64
C GLU A 154 -12.86 -6.91 9.08
N THR A 155 -11.95 -7.25 10.00
CA THR A 155 -12.04 -6.75 11.39
C THR A 155 -12.03 -5.22 11.43
N SER A 156 -11.25 -4.56 10.57
CA SER A 156 -11.18 -3.08 10.54
C SER A 156 -12.44 -2.44 9.95
N PHE A 157 -13.07 -3.05 8.94
CA PHE A 157 -14.36 -2.58 8.45
C PHE A 157 -15.48 -2.84 9.46
N ASP A 158 -15.54 -4.04 10.02
CA ASP A 158 -16.64 -4.46 10.90
C ASP A 158 -16.58 -3.74 12.25
N SER A 159 -15.39 -3.34 12.72
CA SER A 159 -15.23 -2.48 13.90
C SER A 159 -15.43 -0.99 13.62
N GLY A 160 -15.80 -0.60 12.39
CA GLY A 160 -15.95 0.80 11.99
C GLY A 160 -14.64 1.60 11.94
N ARG A 161 -13.47 0.95 12.04
CA ARG A 161 -12.17 1.63 12.04
C ARG A 161 -11.93 2.39 10.75
N TRP A 162 -12.38 1.83 9.63
CA TRP A 162 -12.30 2.45 8.31
C TRP A 162 -13.64 2.99 7.84
N ALA A 163 -14.53 3.39 8.76
CA ALA A 163 -15.80 4.00 8.39
C ALA A 163 -15.61 5.24 7.49
N ALA A 164 -16.63 5.50 6.66
CA ALA A 164 -16.69 6.71 5.85
C ALA A 164 -16.94 7.96 6.72
N ASP A 165 -16.33 9.08 6.33
CA ASP A 165 -16.73 10.40 6.81
C ASP A 165 -18.07 10.84 6.19
N ASP A 166 -18.55 12.01 6.58
CA ASP A 166 -19.78 12.64 6.08
C ASP A 166 -19.76 12.91 4.56
N ARG A 167 -18.58 12.95 3.95
CA ARG A 167 -18.38 13.12 2.50
C ARG A 167 -18.28 11.79 1.76
N GLY A 168 -18.32 10.66 2.46
CA GLY A 168 -18.20 9.32 1.88
C GLY A 168 -16.75 8.87 1.64
N LEU A 169 -15.78 9.46 2.35
CA LEU A 169 -14.36 9.09 2.27
C LEU A 169 -13.97 8.20 3.45
N TYR A 170 -13.33 7.08 3.15
CA TYR A 170 -13.03 6.03 4.13
C TYR A 170 -11.64 6.19 4.73
N ALA A 171 -11.47 5.70 5.97
CA ALA A 171 -10.18 5.66 6.67
C ALA A 171 -9.53 7.06 6.84
N ARG A 172 -10.32 8.07 7.22
CA ARG A 172 -9.88 9.47 7.35
C ARG A 172 -9.81 10.00 8.79
N SER A 173 -9.90 9.12 9.79
CA SER A 173 -9.77 9.54 11.20
C SER A 173 -8.42 10.23 11.46
N ALA A 174 -8.35 11.09 12.47
CA ALA A 174 -7.11 11.78 12.84
C ALA A 174 -5.97 10.78 13.14
N GLU A 175 -6.28 9.67 13.80
CA GLU A 175 -5.33 8.58 14.08
C GLU A 175 -4.78 7.97 12.78
N LEU A 176 -5.65 7.64 11.83
CA LEU A 176 -5.25 7.03 10.56
C LEU A 176 -4.40 7.97 9.70
N ARG A 177 -4.75 9.27 9.68
CA ARG A 177 -3.95 10.30 9.01
C ARG A 177 -2.57 10.46 9.64
N ALA A 178 -2.47 10.43 10.96
CA ALA A 178 -1.18 10.46 11.66
C ALA A 178 -0.34 9.21 11.37
N GLY A 179 -0.97 8.03 11.34
CA GLY A 179 -0.32 6.78 10.95
C GLY A 179 0.22 6.81 9.52
N LEU A 180 -0.59 7.30 8.57
CA LEU A 180 -0.17 7.47 7.18
C LEU A 180 0.97 8.49 7.04
N ALA A 181 0.94 9.58 7.82
CA ALA A 181 2.03 10.55 7.84
C ALA A 181 3.36 9.95 8.33
N ALA A 182 3.35 9.12 9.39
CA ALA A 182 4.54 8.41 9.85
C ALA A 182 5.12 7.48 8.77
N LEU A 183 4.24 6.77 8.06
CA LEU A 183 4.62 5.88 6.96
C LEU A 183 5.17 6.66 5.75
N SER A 184 4.58 7.82 5.43
CA SER A 184 5.07 8.72 4.38
C SER A 184 6.43 9.32 4.74
N ASN A 185 6.65 9.67 6.00
CA ASN A 185 7.96 10.16 6.48
C ASN A 185 9.03 9.07 6.37
N LEU A 186 8.74 7.84 6.81
CA LEU A 186 9.65 6.69 6.65
C LEU A 186 10.07 6.51 5.18
N HIS A 187 9.08 6.44 4.28
CA HIS A 187 9.31 6.29 2.85
C HIS A 187 10.15 7.43 2.27
N ASN A 188 9.74 8.67 2.50
CA ASN A 188 10.34 9.85 1.88
C ASN A 188 11.79 10.02 2.33
N MET A 189 12.12 9.74 3.59
CA MET A 189 13.49 9.83 4.08
C MET A 189 14.37 8.69 3.53
N ILE A 190 13.83 7.48 3.39
CA ILE A 190 14.55 6.37 2.75
C ILE A 190 14.81 6.69 1.28
N TYR A 191 13.80 7.15 0.54
CA TYR A 191 13.95 7.57 -0.86
C TYR A 191 15.05 8.63 -1.02
N GLU A 192 15.07 9.62 -0.13
CA GLU A 192 16.12 10.64 -0.14
C GLU A 192 17.49 10.10 0.23
N ALA A 193 17.58 9.15 1.17
CA ALA A 193 18.84 8.49 1.53
C ALA A 193 19.44 7.72 0.36
N LEU A 194 18.61 6.97 -0.37
CA LEU A 194 19.01 6.27 -1.59
C LEU A 194 19.60 7.22 -2.63
N GLY A 195 18.94 8.37 -2.86
CA GLY A 195 19.48 9.42 -3.72
C GLY A 195 20.86 9.93 -3.27
N GLN A 196 21.12 10.00 -1.96
CA GLN A 196 22.43 10.40 -1.42
C GLN A 196 23.50 9.30 -1.55
N PHE A 197 23.14 8.03 -1.38
CA PHE A 197 24.05 6.90 -1.63
C PHE A 197 24.55 6.90 -3.07
N ARG A 198 23.66 7.09 -4.05
CA ARG A 198 24.02 7.12 -5.48
C ARG A 198 25.03 8.19 -5.86
N ILE A 199 25.09 9.30 -5.10
CA ILE A 199 26.06 10.38 -5.30
C ILE A 199 27.25 10.35 -4.32
N GLY A 200 27.43 9.23 -3.61
CA GLY A 200 28.56 8.99 -2.71
C GLY A 200 28.52 9.73 -1.37
N ARG A 201 27.37 10.28 -0.97
CA ARG A 201 27.19 11.01 0.30
C ARG A 201 26.74 10.07 1.42
N ASN A 202 27.59 9.09 1.75
CA ASN A 202 27.24 7.97 2.64
C ASN A 202 26.87 8.39 4.07
N ASP A 203 27.56 9.39 4.65
CA ASP A 203 27.27 9.85 6.02
C ASP A 203 25.87 10.48 6.09
N ARG A 204 25.57 11.35 5.12
CA ARG A 204 24.26 11.98 4.93
C ARG A 204 23.15 10.95 4.72
N ALA A 205 23.38 9.99 3.83
CA ALA A 205 22.46 8.89 3.59
C ALA A 205 22.21 8.10 4.87
N GLY A 206 23.27 7.80 5.63
CA GLY A 206 23.17 7.14 6.93
C GLY A 206 22.35 7.93 7.96
N ALA A 207 22.51 9.25 8.03
CA ALA A 207 21.70 10.10 8.91
C ALA A 207 20.21 10.04 8.53
N LEU A 208 19.89 10.15 7.23
CA LEU A 208 18.52 10.04 6.74
C LEU A 208 17.88 8.68 7.09
N ILE A 209 18.61 7.57 6.91
CA ILE A 209 18.12 6.22 7.27
C ILE A 209 17.83 6.11 8.77
N ARG A 210 18.75 6.58 9.63
CA ARG A 210 18.56 6.53 11.08
C ARG A 210 17.36 7.35 11.53
N THR A 211 17.23 8.58 11.04
CA THR A 211 16.06 9.42 11.33
C THR A 211 14.77 8.80 10.78
N ALA A 212 14.80 8.17 9.61
CA ALA A 212 13.64 7.47 9.06
C ALA A 212 13.15 6.36 10.02
N PHE A 213 14.08 5.56 10.55
CA PHE A 213 13.80 4.41 11.42
C PHE A 213 13.14 4.80 12.75
N LEU A 214 13.24 6.06 13.19
CA LEU A 214 12.51 6.56 14.36
C LEU A 214 10.99 6.43 14.19
N ASN A 215 10.48 6.40 12.95
CA ASN A 215 9.06 6.21 12.66
C ASN A 215 8.60 4.75 12.82
N SER A 216 9.50 3.77 12.97
CA SER A 216 9.17 2.33 12.92
C SER A 216 8.08 1.93 13.92
N LYS A 217 8.15 2.45 15.15
CA LYS A 217 7.13 2.15 16.18
C LYS A 217 5.74 2.65 15.76
N ALA A 218 5.65 3.91 15.32
CA ALA A 218 4.40 4.49 14.85
C ALA A 218 3.88 3.79 13.58
N VAL A 219 4.79 3.38 12.71
CA VAL A 219 4.46 2.58 11.53
C VAL A 219 3.88 1.22 11.92
N VAL A 220 4.37 0.55 12.95
CA VAL A 220 3.82 -0.73 13.41
C VAL A 220 2.46 -0.56 14.09
N GLN A 221 2.29 0.48 14.91
CA GLN A 221 1.07 0.67 15.70
C GLN A 221 -0.14 1.08 14.85
N ASN A 222 0.06 1.77 13.71
CA ASN A 222 -1.07 2.26 12.90
C ASN A 222 -1.85 1.12 12.22
N HIS A 223 -3.15 1.32 12.06
CA HIS A 223 -4.09 0.36 11.47
C HIS A 223 -4.53 0.78 10.07
N HIS A 224 -3.69 1.51 9.33
CA HIS A 224 -4.07 2.02 8.03
C HIS A 224 -4.07 0.88 7.01
N HIS A 225 -5.07 0.80 6.11
CA HIS A 225 -5.17 -0.26 5.09
C HIS A 225 -3.98 -0.28 4.12
N ARG A 226 -3.34 0.88 3.92
CA ARG A 226 -2.08 1.02 3.15
C ARG A 226 -0.80 0.64 3.89
N GLN A 227 -0.86 0.30 5.19
CA GLN A 227 0.33 0.03 6.02
C GLN A 227 1.27 -0.99 5.37
N PHE A 228 0.76 -2.19 5.07
CA PHE A 228 1.58 -3.27 4.53
C PHE A 228 1.95 -3.10 3.05
N PRO A 229 1.04 -2.69 2.15
CA PRO A 229 1.44 -2.38 0.77
C PRO A 229 2.57 -1.35 0.72
N ASP A 230 2.51 -0.30 1.55
CA ASP A 230 3.54 0.74 1.57
C ASP A 230 4.85 0.26 2.24
N ILE A 231 4.80 -0.61 3.25
CA ILE A 231 6.00 -1.26 3.82
C ILE A 231 6.70 -2.12 2.78
N LEU A 232 5.95 -2.98 2.07
CA LEU A 232 6.51 -3.82 1.00
C LEU A 232 7.10 -2.98 -0.13
N ALA A 233 6.46 -1.86 -0.49
CA ALA A 233 7.00 -0.91 -1.45
C ALA A 233 8.33 -0.29 -0.99
N ILE A 234 8.46 0.09 0.28
CA ILE A 234 9.72 0.62 0.85
C ILE A 234 10.82 -0.44 0.86
N VAL A 235 10.47 -1.67 1.22
CA VAL A 235 11.38 -2.81 1.25
C VAL A 235 11.89 -3.14 -0.17
N LEU A 236 11.00 -3.16 -1.15
CA LEU A 236 11.33 -3.33 -2.57
C LEU A 236 12.23 -2.19 -3.08
N LEU A 237 11.95 -0.94 -2.67
CA LEU A 237 12.75 0.22 -3.04
C LEU A 237 14.21 0.10 -2.55
N LEU A 238 14.42 -0.38 -1.32
CA LEU A 238 15.77 -0.61 -0.77
C LEU A 238 16.51 -1.72 -1.52
N GLN A 239 15.82 -2.82 -1.83
CA GLN A 239 16.41 -3.93 -2.57
C GLN A 239 16.75 -3.54 -4.02
N GLY A 240 15.83 -2.88 -4.71
CA GLY A 240 16.02 -2.42 -6.09
C GLY A 240 17.17 -1.44 -6.26
N ASP A 241 17.58 -0.77 -5.18
CA ASP A 241 18.75 0.12 -5.14
C ASP A 241 20.02 -0.56 -4.57
N GLY A 242 19.98 -1.88 -4.33
CA GLY A 242 21.12 -2.69 -3.88
C GLY A 242 21.47 -2.56 -2.40
N HIS A 243 20.53 -2.14 -1.56
CA HIS A 243 20.73 -1.89 -0.13
C HIS A 243 20.12 -2.98 0.77
N ASP A 244 20.39 -4.26 0.45
CA ASP A 244 19.82 -5.44 1.15
C ASP A 244 20.05 -5.41 2.66
N ARG A 245 21.23 -4.94 3.12
CA ARG A 245 21.51 -4.83 4.55
C ARG A 245 20.59 -3.85 5.27
N ILE A 246 20.27 -2.72 4.62
CA ILE A 246 19.36 -1.70 5.19
C ILE A 246 17.93 -2.24 5.18
N GLN A 247 17.56 -2.95 4.12
CA GLN A 247 16.27 -3.64 4.00
C GLN A 247 16.08 -4.68 5.12
N GLN A 248 17.09 -5.52 5.39
CA GLN A 248 17.07 -6.51 6.47
C GLN A 248 16.91 -5.83 7.83
N LEU A 249 17.69 -4.77 8.10
CA LEU A 249 17.59 -4.00 9.34
C LEU A 249 16.19 -3.38 9.53
N LEU A 250 15.61 -2.78 8.48
CA LEU A 250 14.26 -2.23 8.55
C LEU A 250 13.25 -3.32 8.93
N THR A 251 13.33 -4.47 8.25
CA THR A 251 12.45 -5.62 8.49
C THR A 251 12.57 -6.14 9.93
N GLU A 252 13.79 -6.30 10.45
CA GLU A 252 14.05 -6.71 11.82
C GLU A 252 13.47 -5.72 12.84
N TYR A 253 13.63 -4.42 12.60
CA TYR A 253 13.08 -3.37 13.47
C TYR A 253 11.56 -3.40 13.49
N LEU A 254 10.91 -3.52 12.34
CA LEU A 254 9.45 -3.61 12.22
C LEU A 254 8.92 -4.86 12.94
N VAL A 255 9.54 -6.03 12.74
CA VAL A 255 9.16 -7.28 13.41
C VAL A 255 9.37 -7.19 14.92
N ARG A 256 10.50 -6.63 15.37
CA ARG A 256 10.77 -6.44 16.79
C ARG A 256 9.71 -5.55 17.44
N TRP A 257 9.38 -4.43 16.82
CA TRP A 257 8.31 -3.56 17.31
C TRP A 257 6.96 -4.28 17.31
N ALA A 258 6.63 -5.03 16.25
CA ALA A 258 5.38 -5.78 16.16
C ALA A 258 5.23 -6.77 17.33
N ARG A 259 6.29 -7.51 17.67
CA ARG A 259 6.29 -8.44 18.81
C ARG A 259 6.13 -7.75 20.17
N LEU A 260 6.57 -6.50 20.28
CA LEU A 260 6.51 -5.70 21.51
C LEU A 260 5.17 -4.99 21.71
N VAL A 261 4.54 -4.50 20.63
CA VAL A 261 3.37 -3.60 20.73
C VAL A 261 2.06 -4.23 20.27
N LEU A 262 2.11 -5.30 19.47
CA LEU A 262 0.91 -5.98 18.96
C LEU A 262 0.59 -7.22 19.80
N SER A 263 -0.70 -7.47 20.01
CA SER A 263 -1.14 -8.65 20.76
C SER A 263 -0.84 -9.94 19.97
N ARG A 264 -0.74 -11.08 20.66
CA ARG A 264 -0.36 -12.36 20.02
C ARG A 264 -1.35 -12.81 18.95
N ASN A 265 -2.64 -12.59 19.17
CA ASN A 265 -3.71 -13.03 18.28
C ASN A 265 -4.05 -11.98 17.21
N GLU A 266 -3.24 -10.93 17.09
CA GLU A 266 -3.50 -9.86 16.16
C GLU A 266 -2.99 -10.22 14.76
N PRO A 267 -3.83 -10.16 13.70
CA PRO A 267 -3.42 -10.59 12.36
C PRO A 267 -2.21 -9.83 11.81
N ARG A 268 -2.07 -8.53 12.14
CA ARG A 268 -0.92 -7.72 11.71
C ARG A 268 0.41 -8.25 12.24
N ARG A 269 0.44 -8.88 13.42
CA ARG A 269 1.66 -9.47 13.96
C ARG A 269 2.19 -10.57 13.04
N MET A 270 1.31 -11.43 12.55
CA MET A 270 1.66 -12.47 11.57
C MET A 270 2.09 -11.86 10.23
N MET A 271 1.42 -10.80 9.78
CA MET A 271 1.81 -10.08 8.57
C MET A 271 3.22 -9.49 8.69
N PHE A 272 3.59 -8.91 9.84
CA PHE A 272 4.96 -8.42 10.07
C PHE A 272 5.99 -9.55 10.08
N GLU A 273 5.70 -10.66 10.75
CA GLU A 273 6.59 -11.83 10.76
C GLU A 273 6.77 -12.47 9.39
N ALA A 274 5.78 -12.33 8.48
CA ALA A 274 5.90 -12.78 7.10
C ALA A 274 6.96 -11.98 6.30
N LEU A 275 7.27 -10.74 6.67
CA LEU A 275 8.30 -9.94 6.00
C LEU A 275 9.69 -10.61 6.03
N GLN A 276 9.97 -11.44 7.03
CA GLN A 276 11.23 -12.19 7.13
C GLN A 276 11.25 -13.46 6.29
N LYS A 277 10.09 -13.92 5.80
CA LYS A 277 9.91 -15.22 5.16
C LYS A 277 9.59 -15.12 3.67
N LEU A 278 9.10 -13.98 3.22
CA LEU A 278 8.74 -13.77 1.82
C LEU A 278 10.00 -13.46 1.00
N PRO A 279 10.25 -14.17 -0.11
CA PRO A 279 11.25 -13.73 -1.05
C PRO A 279 10.77 -12.40 -1.64
N LEU A 280 11.65 -11.42 -1.66
CA LEU A 280 11.40 -10.20 -2.39
C LEU A 280 11.96 -10.41 -3.79
N ASP A 281 11.07 -10.45 -4.77
CA ASP A 281 11.45 -10.60 -6.16
C ASP A 281 11.89 -9.25 -6.73
N SER A 282 12.92 -9.26 -7.58
CA SER A 282 13.52 -8.03 -8.14
C SER A 282 12.52 -7.23 -8.99
N ASP A 283 11.52 -7.89 -9.56
CA ASP A 283 10.51 -7.27 -10.42
C ASP A 283 9.34 -6.69 -9.59
N GLY A 284 9.29 -6.98 -8.29
CA GLY A 284 8.24 -6.53 -7.38
C GLY A 284 6.88 -7.17 -7.64
N HIS A 285 6.81 -8.25 -8.41
CA HIS A 285 5.58 -8.99 -8.73
C HIS A 285 4.85 -9.44 -7.47
N LEU A 286 5.54 -9.91 -6.42
CA LEU A 286 4.90 -10.34 -5.17
C LEU A 286 4.26 -9.15 -4.43
N TYR A 287 4.96 -8.00 -4.42
CA TYR A 287 4.41 -6.73 -3.93
C TYR A 287 3.17 -6.31 -4.74
N LEU A 288 3.25 -6.34 -6.07
CA LEU A 288 2.17 -5.94 -6.95
C LEU A 288 0.94 -6.86 -6.81
N ALA A 289 1.15 -8.16 -6.65
CA ALA A 289 0.07 -9.13 -6.42
C ALA A 289 -0.59 -8.92 -5.06
N PHE A 290 0.21 -8.62 -4.02
CA PHE A 290 -0.30 -8.25 -2.70
C PHE A 290 -1.12 -6.96 -2.74
N ASP A 291 -0.61 -5.92 -3.42
CA ASP A 291 -1.30 -4.63 -3.60
C ASP A 291 -2.62 -4.82 -4.37
N ALA A 292 -2.62 -5.63 -5.43
CA ALA A 292 -3.82 -6.00 -6.17
C ALA A 292 -4.86 -6.70 -5.29
N TYR A 293 -4.43 -7.62 -4.42
CA TYR A 293 -5.30 -8.27 -3.45
C TYR A 293 -5.90 -7.26 -2.44
N CYS A 294 -5.08 -6.36 -1.88
CA CYS A 294 -5.58 -5.30 -1.00
C CYS A 294 -6.57 -4.36 -1.69
N ARG A 295 -6.34 -4.00 -2.96
CA ARG A 295 -7.30 -3.22 -3.77
C ARG A 295 -8.60 -3.98 -3.96
N TYR A 296 -8.54 -5.27 -4.29
CA TYR A 296 -9.73 -6.11 -4.41
C TYR A 296 -10.55 -6.12 -3.12
N LEU A 297 -9.92 -6.41 -1.97
CA LEU A 297 -10.59 -6.41 -0.67
C LEU A 297 -11.24 -5.07 -0.37
N TRP A 298 -10.53 -3.97 -0.63
CA TRP A 298 -11.05 -2.63 -0.45
C TRP A 298 -12.27 -2.35 -1.33
N MET A 299 -12.12 -2.54 -2.64
CA MET A 299 -13.18 -2.23 -3.62
C MET A 299 -14.42 -3.10 -3.40
N SER A 300 -14.25 -4.36 -2.96
CA SER A 300 -15.37 -5.23 -2.61
C SER A 300 -16.27 -4.67 -1.49
N ARG A 301 -15.76 -3.75 -0.66
CA ARG A 301 -16.47 -3.14 0.48
C ARG A 301 -16.95 -1.72 0.21
N VAL A 302 -16.28 -0.94 -0.65
CA VAL A 302 -16.52 0.52 -0.73
C VAL A 302 -16.79 1.08 -2.13
N ALA A 303 -16.89 0.24 -3.18
CA ALA A 303 -16.96 0.68 -4.58
C ALA A 303 -18.29 1.34 -5.02
N HIS A 304 -19.12 1.85 -4.10
CA HIS A 304 -20.36 2.55 -4.45
C HIS A 304 -20.13 3.87 -5.20
N ASN A 305 -19.02 4.57 -4.89
CA ASN A 305 -18.57 5.76 -5.61
C ASN A 305 -17.11 5.55 -6.03
N GLU A 306 -16.90 5.42 -7.34
CA GLU A 306 -15.64 4.94 -7.93
C GLU A 306 -14.44 5.82 -7.55
N PHE A 307 -14.54 7.15 -7.71
CA PHE A 307 -13.40 8.05 -7.42
C PHE A 307 -13.16 8.20 -5.91
N LYS A 308 -14.21 8.16 -5.09
CA LYS A 308 -14.07 8.20 -3.62
C LYS A 308 -13.45 6.92 -3.09
N ALA A 309 -13.87 5.76 -3.60
CA ALA A 309 -13.27 4.47 -3.27
C ALA A 309 -11.79 4.44 -3.67
N HIS A 310 -11.48 4.91 -4.88
CA HIS A 310 -10.12 4.99 -5.39
C HIS A 310 -9.24 5.97 -4.60
N TYR A 311 -9.74 7.17 -4.32
CA TYR A 311 -9.03 8.13 -3.47
C TYR A 311 -8.82 7.58 -2.06
N SER A 312 -9.88 7.04 -1.44
CA SER A 312 -9.82 6.54 -0.06
C SER A 312 -8.85 5.36 0.09
N TYR A 313 -8.65 4.57 -0.97
CA TYR A 313 -7.60 3.56 -0.99
C TYR A 313 -6.20 4.20 -1.04
N ASN A 314 -5.91 5.02 -2.04
CA ASN A 314 -4.55 5.50 -2.29
C ASN A 314 -4.10 6.61 -1.31
N GLN A 315 -5.00 7.51 -0.93
CA GLN A 315 -4.82 8.68 -0.04
C GLN A 315 -3.58 9.56 -0.32
N ALA A 316 -3.02 9.44 -1.52
CA ALA A 316 -1.88 10.19 -1.99
C ALA A 316 -2.05 10.39 -3.50
N SER A 317 -1.27 11.31 -4.08
CA SER A 317 -1.28 11.56 -5.52
C SER A 317 -0.11 10.96 -6.27
N PHE A 318 0.87 10.37 -5.58
CA PHE A 318 2.05 9.77 -6.18
C PHE A 318 2.31 8.36 -5.61
N PRO A 319 2.62 7.36 -6.45
CA PRO A 319 2.98 6.04 -5.98
C PRO A 319 4.32 6.07 -5.24
N ARG A 320 4.50 5.18 -4.27
CA ARG A 320 5.74 5.09 -3.47
C ARG A 320 6.87 4.35 -4.19
N ALA A 321 6.53 3.31 -4.93
CA ALA A 321 7.50 2.53 -5.71
C ALA A 321 6.97 2.35 -7.13
N ILE A 322 6.61 1.11 -7.49
CA ILE A 322 6.02 0.78 -8.79
C ILE A 322 4.56 1.29 -8.78
N PRO A 323 4.10 1.98 -9.85
CA PRO A 323 2.74 2.49 -9.92
C PRO A 323 1.65 1.43 -9.70
N GLY A 324 1.91 0.14 -9.96
CA GLY A 324 0.92 -0.92 -9.82
C GLY A 324 -0.43 -0.50 -10.42
N GLY A 325 -1.51 -0.69 -9.66
CA GLY A 325 -2.86 -0.21 -10.02
C GLY A 325 -3.20 1.22 -9.58
N PHE A 326 -2.21 2.04 -9.23
CA PHE A 326 -2.41 3.39 -8.67
C PHE A 326 -3.08 4.36 -9.66
N TYR A 327 -2.82 4.21 -10.96
CA TYR A 327 -3.40 5.06 -12.01
C TYR A 327 -4.56 4.40 -12.76
N ASP A 328 -4.95 3.18 -12.39
CA ASP A 328 -5.93 2.39 -13.14
C ASP A 328 -7.28 3.08 -13.27
N PHE A 329 -7.65 3.87 -12.27
CA PHE A 329 -8.88 4.65 -12.32
C PHE A 329 -8.95 5.62 -13.51
N TYR A 330 -7.81 6.12 -14.02
CA TYR A 330 -7.78 7.00 -15.19
C TYR A 330 -7.34 6.29 -16.48
N ARG A 331 -6.94 5.01 -16.39
CA ARG A 331 -6.44 4.22 -17.52
C ARG A 331 -7.46 4.22 -18.66
N GLY A 332 -7.02 4.61 -19.85
CA GLY A 332 -7.85 4.67 -21.06
C GLY A 332 -8.91 5.78 -21.09
N LYS A 333 -9.08 6.59 -20.04
CA LYS A 333 -10.08 7.68 -20.00
C LYS A 333 -9.66 8.87 -20.89
N SER A 334 -10.64 9.45 -21.58
CA SER A 334 -10.43 10.68 -22.38
C SER A 334 -10.22 11.89 -21.46
N LEU A 335 -9.72 13.02 -22.00
CA LEU A 335 -9.62 14.26 -21.20
C LEU A 335 -10.98 14.73 -20.67
N ASN A 336 -12.06 14.49 -21.42
CA ASN A 336 -13.41 14.86 -21.02
C ASN A 336 -13.88 14.02 -19.82
N ASP A 337 -13.65 12.71 -19.85
CA ASP A 337 -14.03 11.80 -18.75
C ASP A 337 -13.23 12.11 -17.47
N ILE A 338 -11.92 12.38 -17.63
CA ILE A 338 -11.06 12.84 -16.55
C ILE A 338 -11.64 14.14 -15.97
N THR A 339 -11.90 15.14 -16.81
CA THR A 339 -12.42 16.45 -16.37
C THR A 339 -13.77 16.33 -15.67
N ALA A 340 -14.67 15.47 -16.16
CA ALA A 340 -15.98 15.23 -15.53
C ALA A 340 -15.82 14.66 -14.11
N THR A 341 -14.87 13.73 -13.93
CA THR A 341 -14.53 13.20 -12.59
C THR A 341 -14.00 14.30 -11.67
N LEU A 342 -13.06 15.11 -12.17
CA LEU A 342 -12.45 16.18 -11.40
C LEU A 342 -13.48 17.24 -10.95
N GLN A 343 -14.44 17.56 -11.82
CA GLN A 343 -15.57 18.43 -11.48
C GLN A 343 -16.51 17.80 -10.46
N SER A 344 -16.68 16.47 -10.46
CA SER A 344 -17.45 15.79 -9.40
C SER A 344 -16.74 15.88 -8.06
N ALA A 345 -15.42 15.65 -8.03
CA ALA A 345 -14.60 15.82 -6.83
C ALA A 345 -14.70 17.26 -6.29
N ASP A 346 -14.61 18.27 -7.16
CA ASP A 346 -14.76 19.68 -6.80
C ASP A 346 -16.10 19.97 -6.10
N ARG A 347 -17.21 19.43 -6.63
CA ARG A 347 -18.56 19.62 -6.08
C ARG A 347 -18.79 18.86 -4.78
N GLU A 348 -18.30 17.61 -4.72
CA GLU A 348 -18.63 16.70 -3.62
C GLU A 348 -17.68 16.80 -2.43
N LEU A 349 -16.41 17.17 -2.66
CA LEU A 349 -15.37 17.21 -1.62
C LEU A 349 -14.91 18.64 -1.30
N GLY A 350 -15.31 19.62 -2.11
CA GLY A 350 -14.94 21.04 -1.97
C GLY A 350 -13.67 21.42 -2.73
N LEU A 351 -13.67 22.63 -3.29
CA LEU A 351 -12.63 23.12 -4.21
C LEU A 351 -11.21 23.15 -3.62
N TYR A 352 -11.10 23.43 -2.33
CA TYR A 352 -9.82 23.60 -1.63
C TYR A 352 -9.51 22.48 -0.65
N SER A 353 -10.27 21.37 -0.68
CA SER A 353 -9.97 20.22 0.18
C SER A 353 -8.76 19.46 -0.35
N HIS A 354 -7.98 18.91 0.58
CA HIS A 354 -6.83 18.07 0.25
C HIS A 354 -7.22 16.90 -0.64
N GLU A 355 -8.38 16.31 -0.38
CA GLU A 355 -8.86 15.15 -1.10
C GLU A 355 -9.15 15.48 -2.57
N THR A 356 -9.75 16.63 -2.85
CA THR A 356 -9.89 17.15 -4.22
C THR A 356 -8.53 17.34 -4.90
N PHE A 357 -7.58 17.99 -4.22
CA PHE A 357 -6.24 18.18 -4.79
C PHE A 357 -5.55 16.85 -5.11
N CYS A 358 -5.64 15.84 -4.23
CA CYS A 358 -5.09 14.53 -4.51
C CYS A 358 -5.72 13.88 -5.76
N VAL A 359 -7.04 13.95 -5.92
CA VAL A 359 -7.74 13.39 -7.10
C VAL A 359 -7.26 14.08 -8.38
N TRP A 360 -7.14 15.40 -8.37
CA TRP A 360 -6.58 16.19 -9.47
C TRP A 360 -5.10 15.87 -9.76
N HIS A 361 -4.26 15.87 -8.74
CA HIS A 361 -2.83 15.58 -8.89
C HIS A 361 -2.58 14.16 -9.39
N THR A 362 -3.41 13.20 -8.98
CA THR A 362 -3.35 11.82 -9.51
C THR A 362 -3.65 11.80 -11.00
N ALA A 363 -4.69 12.51 -11.45
CA ALA A 363 -5.01 12.64 -12.88
C ALA A 363 -3.88 13.31 -13.68
N ILE A 364 -3.34 14.40 -13.15
CA ILE A 364 -2.24 15.15 -13.75
C ILE A 364 -1.00 14.24 -13.92
N ARG A 365 -0.66 13.47 -12.88
CA ARG A 365 0.49 12.55 -12.92
C ARG A 365 0.25 11.38 -13.87
N TYR A 366 -0.97 10.84 -13.92
CA TYR A 366 -1.35 9.86 -14.93
C TYR A 366 -1.14 10.40 -16.36
N LEU A 367 -1.63 11.63 -16.65
CA LEU A 367 -1.38 12.27 -17.95
C LEU A 367 0.11 12.44 -18.26
N GLY A 368 0.91 12.76 -17.24
CA GLY A 368 2.37 12.82 -17.35
C GLY A 368 3.00 11.47 -17.71
N GLN A 369 2.55 10.37 -17.09
CA GLN A 369 3.00 9.01 -17.40
C GLN A 369 2.62 8.60 -18.83
N GLU A 370 1.42 8.97 -19.28
CA GLU A 370 0.95 8.77 -20.65
C GLU A 370 1.56 9.76 -21.66
N LYS A 371 2.52 10.60 -21.22
CA LYS A 371 3.18 11.63 -22.04
C LYS A 371 2.22 12.64 -22.68
N ARG A 372 1.02 12.80 -22.13
CA ARG A 372 0.00 13.78 -22.53
C ARG A 372 0.29 15.15 -21.89
N TYR A 373 1.49 15.69 -22.13
CA TYR A 373 2.00 16.86 -21.41
C TYR A 373 1.18 18.14 -21.62
N ARG A 374 0.54 18.30 -22.79
CA ARG A 374 -0.37 19.42 -23.06
C ARG A 374 -1.62 19.37 -22.17
N ASP A 375 -2.22 18.19 -22.05
CA ASP A 375 -3.38 17.96 -21.17
C ASP A 375 -2.99 18.14 -19.70
N MET A 376 -1.84 17.59 -19.31
CA MET A 376 -1.25 17.75 -17.98
C MET A 376 -1.10 19.24 -17.63
N ALA A 377 -0.47 20.03 -18.50
CA ALA A 377 -0.30 21.47 -18.30
C ALA A 377 -1.65 22.20 -18.21
N GLY A 378 -2.61 21.86 -19.07
CA GLY A 378 -3.94 22.46 -19.04
C GLY A 378 -4.68 22.22 -17.72
N LEU A 379 -4.59 21.02 -17.14
CA LEU A 379 -5.16 20.74 -15.82
C LEU A 379 -4.39 21.45 -14.69
N CYS A 380 -3.05 21.48 -14.74
CA CYS A 380 -2.24 22.24 -13.78
C CYS A 380 -2.61 23.73 -13.79
N GLN A 381 -2.74 24.35 -14.97
CA GLN A 381 -3.11 25.76 -15.10
C GLN A 381 -4.48 26.06 -14.48
N ARG A 382 -5.47 25.17 -14.63
CA ARG A 382 -6.77 25.33 -13.98
C ARG A 382 -6.68 25.31 -12.46
N LEU A 383 -5.84 24.43 -11.88
CA LEU A 383 -5.61 24.42 -10.44
C LEU A 383 -4.80 25.64 -9.97
N CYS A 384 -3.79 26.08 -10.72
CA CYS A 384 -3.04 27.29 -10.41
C CYS A 384 -3.97 28.51 -10.40
N TRP A 385 -4.81 28.67 -11.43
CA TRP A 385 -5.81 29.72 -11.48
C TRP A 385 -6.75 29.68 -10.26
N ARG A 386 -7.23 28.49 -9.88
CA ARG A 386 -8.03 28.32 -8.65
C ARG A 386 -7.30 28.83 -7.41
N LEU A 387 -6.02 28.54 -7.26
CA LEU A 387 -5.22 28.99 -6.12
C LEU A 387 -4.96 30.50 -6.16
N GLU A 388 -4.81 31.08 -7.34
CA GLU A 388 -4.65 32.53 -7.53
C GLU A 388 -5.91 33.30 -7.10
N LEU A 389 -7.11 32.71 -7.23
CA LEU A 389 -8.36 33.31 -6.74
C LEU A 389 -8.41 33.51 -5.21
N LEU A 390 -7.54 32.84 -4.44
CA LEU A 390 -7.41 33.10 -3.00
C LEU A 390 -6.75 34.46 -2.72
N GLY A 391 -6.02 35.02 -3.70
CA GLY A 391 -5.32 36.30 -3.61
C GLY A 391 -3.99 36.24 -2.85
N ASP A 392 -3.16 37.27 -3.08
CA ASP A 392 -1.80 37.37 -2.52
C ASP A 392 -1.76 37.48 -0.98
N GLY A 393 -2.86 37.95 -0.38
CA GLY A 393 -3.02 38.09 1.07
C GLY A 393 -3.40 36.81 1.80
N TYR A 394 -3.61 35.68 1.10
CA TYR A 394 -3.99 34.44 1.74
C TYR A 394 -2.86 33.86 2.60
N ASP A 395 -3.12 33.74 3.91
CA ASP A 395 -2.15 33.19 4.84
C ASP A 395 -2.13 31.65 4.82
N TYR A 396 -1.31 31.11 3.92
CA TYR A 396 -1.06 29.68 3.83
C TYR A 396 -0.42 29.06 5.09
N SER A 397 0.10 29.85 6.04
CA SER A 397 0.66 29.30 7.28
C SER A 397 -0.42 28.72 8.20
N GLN A 398 -1.65 29.23 8.11
CA GLN A 398 -2.81 28.72 8.87
C GLN A 398 -3.40 27.45 8.27
N GLN A 399 -3.04 27.09 7.04
CA GLN A 399 -3.52 25.90 6.34
C GLN A 399 -2.37 25.13 5.69
N LEU A 400 -1.57 24.48 6.54
CA LEU A 400 -0.39 23.71 6.13
C LEU A 400 -0.67 22.69 5.02
N GLN A 401 -1.85 22.06 5.04
CA GLN A 401 -2.23 21.08 4.02
C GLN A 401 -2.49 21.72 2.66
N LEU A 402 -3.26 22.82 2.63
CA LEU A 402 -3.50 23.56 1.39
C LEU A 402 -2.21 24.18 0.85
N ASN A 403 -1.29 24.61 1.73
CA ASN A 403 0.05 25.04 1.33
C ASN A 403 0.84 23.93 0.60
N LEU A 404 0.80 22.71 1.12
CA LEU A 404 1.42 21.55 0.49
C LEU A 404 0.79 21.26 -0.87
N ASP A 405 -0.54 21.24 -0.93
CA ASP A 405 -1.28 20.96 -2.16
C ASP A 405 -1.07 22.04 -3.23
N ALA A 406 -1.03 23.30 -2.83
CA ALA A 406 -0.71 24.42 -3.69
C ALA A 406 0.71 24.32 -4.24
N SER A 407 1.70 24.09 -3.37
CA SER A 407 3.08 23.87 -3.79
C SER A 407 3.21 22.73 -4.79
N LEU A 408 2.55 21.60 -4.51
CA LEU A 408 2.58 20.43 -5.41
C LEU A 408 1.93 20.72 -6.76
N THR A 409 0.87 21.54 -6.79
CA THR A 409 0.25 22.01 -8.03
C THR A 409 1.27 22.75 -8.90
N PHE A 410 1.98 23.73 -8.34
CA PHE A 410 2.99 24.49 -9.06
C PHE A 410 4.21 23.63 -9.46
N TYR A 411 4.60 22.67 -8.61
CA TYR A 411 5.62 21.68 -8.98
C TYR A 411 5.20 20.87 -10.21
N LEU A 412 3.96 20.36 -10.25
CA LEU A 412 3.45 19.60 -11.39
C LEU A 412 3.30 20.46 -12.65
N LEU A 413 2.95 21.73 -12.51
CA LEU A 413 3.00 22.67 -13.65
C LEU A 413 4.42 22.81 -14.19
N GLY A 414 5.41 22.97 -13.30
CA GLY A 414 6.82 23.05 -13.68
C GLY A 414 7.29 21.81 -14.44
N GLU A 415 6.92 20.61 -13.98
CA GLU A 415 7.22 19.35 -14.67
C GLU A 415 6.59 19.31 -16.07
N ALA A 416 5.30 19.70 -16.19
CA ALA A 416 4.59 19.72 -17.47
C ALA A 416 5.21 20.72 -18.47
N GLN A 417 5.64 21.89 -18.00
CA GLN A 417 6.30 22.90 -18.84
C GLN A 417 7.72 22.46 -19.24
N ALA A 418 8.49 21.90 -18.32
CA ALA A 418 9.83 21.39 -18.60
C ALA A 418 9.82 20.25 -19.63
N ALA A 419 8.82 19.36 -19.56
CA ALA A 419 8.61 18.28 -20.53
C ALA A 419 8.24 18.80 -21.93
N GLN A 420 7.55 19.95 -22.01
CA GLN A 420 7.23 20.64 -23.26
C GLN A 420 8.36 21.53 -23.78
N GLY A 421 9.47 21.66 -23.06
CA GLY A 421 10.59 22.52 -23.43
C GLY A 421 10.43 24.00 -23.04
N ASN A 422 9.36 24.37 -22.33
CA ASN A 422 9.09 25.73 -21.88
C ASN A 422 9.86 26.03 -20.58
N LEU A 423 11.18 26.12 -20.68
CA LEU A 423 12.07 26.17 -19.49
C LEU A 423 11.91 27.42 -18.63
N ARG A 424 11.56 28.56 -19.23
CA ARG A 424 11.30 29.80 -18.46
C ARG A 424 10.05 29.66 -17.59
N ASP A 425 8.96 29.15 -18.16
CA ASP A 425 7.71 28.93 -17.41
C ASP A 425 7.89 27.84 -16.36
N ALA A 426 8.67 26.79 -16.67
CA ALA A 426 9.02 25.76 -15.71
C ALA A 426 9.77 26.34 -14.51
N ARG A 427 10.76 27.21 -14.74
CA ARG A 427 11.49 27.92 -13.69
C ARG A 427 10.53 28.70 -12.79
N THR A 428 9.66 29.54 -13.35
CA THR A 428 8.70 30.34 -12.58
C THR A 428 7.75 29.48 -11.74
N ALA A 429 7.27 28.37 -12.30
CA ALA A 429 6.40 27.45 -11.58
C ALA A 429 7.14 26.79 -10.39
N PHE A 430 8.36 26.29 -10.60
CA PHE A 430 9.13 25.71 -9.49
C PHE A 430 9.55 26.75 -8.44
N GLU A 431 9.91 27.98 -8.83
CA GLU A 431 10.19 29.09 -7.90
C GLU A 431 8.96 29.38 -7.02
N THR A 432 7.77 29.36 -7.61
CA THR A 432 6.51 29.54 -6.88
C THR A 432 6.26 28.39 -5.89
N SER A 433 6.50 27.15 -6.30
CA SER A 433 6.42 25.98 -5.40
C SER A 433 7.36 26.12 -4.19
N VAL A 434 8.63 26.47 -4.41
CA VAL A 434 9.61 26.69 -3.34
C VAL A 434 9.21 27.85 -2.43
N ARG A 435 8.74 28.96 -3.01
CA ARG A 435 8.28 30.14 -2.26
C ARG A 435 7.13 29.80 -1.33
N LEU A 436 6.14 29.04 -1.80
CA LEU A 436 5.01 28.58 -0.98
C LEU A 436 5.49 27.72 0.20
N ARG A 437 6.41 26.78 -0.04
CA ARG A 437 6.96 25.89 1.01
C ARG A 437 8.00 26.53 1.92
N SER A 438 8.45 27.75 1.62
CA SER A 438 9.42 28.47 2.47
C SER A 438 8.77 29.34 3.53
N ARG A 439 7.46 29.58 3.44
CA ARG A 439 6.65 30.33 4.40
C ARG A 439 6.20 29.54 5.66
N PRO A 440 6.10 28.20 5.68
CA PRO A 440 5.71 27.41 6.87
C PRO A 440 6.90 26.80 7.66
N VAL A 441 6.74 26.60 8.98
CA VAL A 441 7.61 25.84 9.92
C VAL A 441 6.69 25.06 10.89
N PRO A 442 6.97 23.84 11.43
CA PRO A 442 8.23 23.11 11.57
C PRO A 442 8.20 21.68 10.98
N SER A 443 8.80 21.49 9.80
CA SER A 443 9.43 20.21 9.49
C SER A 443 10.90 20.50 9.19
N ASN A 444 11.80 19.84 9.91
CA ASN A 444 13.24 20.01 9.70
C ASN A 444 13.69 19.44 8.34
N PHE A 445 12.82 18.67 7.67
CA PHE A 445 13.10 18.08 6.38
C PHE A 445 11.83 18.03 5.52
N ASP A 446 11.82 18.81 4.43
CA ASP A 446 10.70 18.88 3.48
C ASP A 446 11.14 18.35 2.11
N THR A 447 10.74 17.11 1.81
CA THR A 447 11.09 16.45 0.56
C THR A 447 10.43 17.08 -0.66
N GLY A 448 9.25 17.69 -0.52
CA GLY A 448 8.59 18.42 -1.59
C GLY A 448 9.39 19.65 -2.01
N LYS A 449 9.89 20.40 -1.03
CA LYS A 449 10.78 21.55 -1.26
C LYS A 449 12.12 21.12 -1.86
N VAL A 450 12.72 20.04 -1.36
CA VAL A 450 13.97 19.48 -1.92
C VAL A 450 13.77 19.08 -3.39
N ALA A 451 12.68 18.39 -3.71
CA ALA A 451 12.36 18.00 -5.08
C ALA A 451 12.21 19.22 -6.00
N ALA A 452 11.48 20.26 -5.56
CA ALA A 452 11.33 21.49 -6.34
C ALA A 452 12.66 22.23 -6.56
N LEU A 453 13.52 22.31 -5.54
CA LEU A 453 14.85 22.94 -5.65
C LEU A 453 15.76 22.19 -6.64
N ARG A 454 15.76 20.85 -6.63
CA ARG A 454 16.51 20.04 -7.60
C ARG A 454 16.02 20.25 -9.03
N LYS A 455 14.70 20.36 -9.21
CA LYS A 455 14.12 20.69 -10.52
C LYS A 455 14.49 22.10 -10.97
N LEU A 456 14.53 23.07 -10.07
CA LEU A 456 15.07 24.41 -10.36
C LEU A 456 16.52 24.35 -10.82
N GLU A 457 17.39 23.69 -10.06
CA GLU A 457 18.80 23.51 -10.41
C GLU A 457 18.95 22.94 -11.82
N SER A 458 18.19 21.89 -12.14
CA SER A 458 18.20 21.26 -13.47
C SER A 458 17.75 22.23 -14.57
N VAL A 459 16.63 22.94 -14.37
CA VAL A 459 16.08 23.88 -15.36
C VAL A 459 17.01 25.06 -15.60
N VAL A 460 17.55 25.68 -14.55
CA VAL A 460 18.44 26.85 -14.71
C VAL A 460 19.79 26.46 -15.31
N THR A 461 20.28 25.25 -15.03
CA THR A 461 21.45 24.68 -15.71
C THR A 461 21.20 24.56 -17.22
N ARG A 462 20.03 24.04 -17.62
CA ARG A 462 19.63 23.95 -19.04
C ARG A 462 19.43 25.32 -19.70
N LEU A 463 19.16 26.35 -18.92
CA LEU A 463 19.10 27.75 -19.37
C LEU A 463 20.48 28.44 -19.41
N GLY A 464 21.56 27.78 -18.94
CA GLY A 464 22.91 28.34 -18.89
C GLY A 464 23.21 29.23 -17.68
N ASP A 465 22.32 29.30 -16.69
CA ASP A 465 22.47 30.12 -15.48
C ASP A 465 23.16 29.32 -14.36
N VAL A 466 24.50 29.26 -14.44
CA VAL A 466 25.35 28.52 -13.50
C VAL A 466 25.31 29.10 -12.08
N SER A 467 25.13 30.43 -11.96
CA SER A 467 25.06 31.09 -10.65
C SER A 467 23.80 30.67 -9.89
N ALA A 468 22.64 30.70 -10.56
CA ALA A 468 21.39 30.24 -9.97
C ALA A 468 21.43 28.74 -9.64
N ALA A 469 22.05 27.92 -10.50
CA ALA A 469 22.21 26.48 -10.24
C ALA A 469 22.96 26.22 -8.91
N ASN A 470 24.08 26.91 -8.71
CA ASN A 470 24.87 26.80 -7.47
C ASN A 470 24.10 27.29 -6.24
N TYR A 471 23.33 28.37 -6.38
CA TYR A 471 22.47 28.88 -5.32
C TYR A 471 21.43 27.83 -4.86
N PHE A 472 20.67 27.26 -5.80
CA PHE A 472 19.65 26.25 -5.45
C PHE A 472 20.26 24.96 -4.89
N ARG A 473 21.39 24.52 -5.42
CA ARG A 473 22.17 23.40 -4.85
C ARG A 473 22.61 23.69 -3.41
N GLY A 474 23.04 24.92 -3.13
CA GLY A 474 23.38 25.38 -1.78
C GLY A 474 22.21 25.25 -0.81
N LEU A 475 21.00 25.67 -1.23
CA LEU A 475 19.79 25.54 -0.41
C LEU A 475 19.44 24.07 -0.10
N VAL A 476 19.58 23.18 -1.08
CA VAL A 476 19.38 21.74 -0.87
C VAL A 476 20.37 21.19 0.15
N ASN A 477 21.65 21.60 0.06
CA ASN A 477 22.68 21.17 1.01
C ASN A 477 22.38 21.63 2.44
N THR A 478 21.91 22.87 2.63
CA THR A 478 21.51 23.37 3.96
C THR A 478 20.43 22.51 4.60
N ILE A 479 19.43 22.08 3.81
CA ILE A 479 18.35 21.20 4.31
C ILE A 479 18.92 19.87 4.81
N TYR A 480 19.83 19.25 4.06
CA TYR A 480 20.44 17.99 4.50
C TYR A 480 21.34 18.16 5.72
N SER A 481 22.14 19.22 5.76
CA SER A 481 23.04 19.46 6.89
C SER A 481 22.28 19.63 8.20
N ALA A 482 21.07 20.19 8.18
CA ALA A 482 20.21 20.23 9.36
C ALA A 482 19.81 18.83 9.88
N VAL A 483 19.59 17.87 8.98
CA VAL A 483 19.31 16.47 9.36
C VAL A 483 20.57 15.81 9.92
N GLU A 484 21.73 16.03 9.30
CA GLU A 484 23.02 15.51 9.75
C GLU A 484 23.36 16.00 11.16
N THR A 485 23.22 17.30 11.43
CA THR A 485 23.46 17.89 12.76
C THR A 485 22.57 17.27 13.82
N ARG A 486 21.27 17.13 13.54
CA ARG A 486 20.33 16.53 14.49
C ARG A 486 20.65 15.07 14.80
N ASP A 487 20.98 14.26 13.79
CA ASP A 487 21.38 12.88 14.00
C ASP A 487 22.62 12.77 14.89
N MET A 488 23.60 13.66 14.71
CA MET A 488 24.79 13.72 15.57
C MET A 488 24.43 14.04 17.03
N GLU A 489 23.55 15.02 17.26
CA GLU A 489 23.08 15.41 18.60
C GLU A 489 22.33 14.27 19.31
N GLU A 490 21.42 13.59 18.60
CA GLU A 490 20.66 12.45 19.12
C GLU A 490 21.60 11.28 19.50
N ARG A 491 22.62 11.01 18.69
CA ARG A 491 23.63 9.98 18.97
C ARG A 491 24.53 10.32 20.17
N ALA A 492 24.92 11.59 20.30
CA ALA A 492 25.72 12.05 21.45
C ALA A 492 24.93 11.92 22.77
N THR A 493 23.62 12.17 22.73
CA THR A 493 22.73 12.01 23.88
C THR A 493 22.53 10.53 24.24
N ALA A 494 22.39 9.65 23.25
CA ALA A 494 22.28 8.21 23.49
C ALA A 494 23.55 7.61 24.09
N ALA A 495 24.74 8.09 23.69
CA ALA A 495 26.02 7.65 24.25
C ALA A 495 26.18 8.06 25.72
N THR A 496 25.86 9.32 26.05
CA THR A 496 25.95 9.84 27.43
C THR A 496 24.88 9.24 28.36
N GLY A 497 23.68 8.91 27.85
CA GLY A 497 22.64 8.21 28.61
C GLY A 497 22.98 6.75 28.97
N LEU A 498 23.90 6.12 28.23
CA LEU A 498 24.42 4.78 28.57
C LEU A 498 25.48 4.85 29.68
N GLU A 499 26.30 5.90 29.71
CA GLU A 499 27.35 6.12 30.73
C GLU A 499 26.79 6.51 32.12
N ILE A 500 25.56 7.02 32.21
CA ILE A 500 24.91 7.35 33.49
C ILE A 500 24.19 6.12 34.11
N ARG A 501 24.13 4.99 33.40
CA ARG A 501 23.49 3.73 33.87
C ARG A 501 24.44 2.53 34.01
N THR A 502 25.75 2.77 33.91
CA THR A 502 26.80 1.85 34.40
C THR A 502 27.30 2.33 35.75
#